data_AF-A0AAQ4ERN6-F1
#
_entry.id   AF-A0AAQ4ERN6-F1
#
_cell.length_a   1.000
_cell.length_b   1.000
_cell.length_c   1.000
_cell.angle_alpha   90.00
_cell.angle_beta   90.00
_cell.angle_gamma   90.00
#
_symmetry.space_group_name_H-M   'P 1'
#
loop_
_entity.id
_entity.type
_entity.pdbx_description
1 polymer ?
#
loop_
_entity_poly.entity_id
_entity_poly.type
_entity_poly.pdbx_seq_one_letter_code
_entity_poly.pdbx_strand_id
1 'polypeptide(L)'
;MNPMFVFPLIAFYLYFVKVLGPRWMKNREPFEITNLIRFYNLAMVVLNAKFCYIVLKETYLPSGRYSLWCQGITGYMDEHLEEEYRNGWWYIAVRYADLLDTVFFVLRKKFNQITHLHVIHHTIVAVNCWFWVLYAPEGQPALGLSINAFVHVVMYMYYFLATLGPSVQKYLWWKKYLTTLQIVQFVIFLVHMSIPLFVDCGFPRHLIHVANAQTVLVLSLFVNFYIKSYTREKENTAMRRAQAAAKHDGASRPETSKDSANGKKLN
;
A
#
# COMPACT_ATOMS: atom_id res chain seq x y z
N MET A 1 -15.46 -24.00 -5.58
CA MET A 1 -15.78 -22.59 -5.87
C MET A 1 -15.42 -22.34 -7.33
N ASN A 2 -16.30 -21.76 -8.16
CA ASN A 2 -15.93 -21.47 -9.56
C ASN A 2 -14.80 -20.43 -9.56
N PRO A 3 -13.60 -20.75 -10.06
CA PRO A 3 -12.43 -19.88 -9.93
C PRO A 3 -12.64 -18.54 -10.65
N MET A 4 -13.57 -18.42 -11.59
CA MET A 4 -13.86 -17.17 -12.31
C MET A 4 -14.59 -16.11 -11.47
N PHE A 5 -14.93 -16.38 -10.20
CA PHE A 5 -15.65 -15.41 -9.35
C PHE A 5 -14.89 -14.10 -9.09
N VAL A 6 -13.56 -14.10 -9.27
CA VAL A 6 -12.72 -12.90 -9.11
C VAL A 6 -13.07 -11.80 -10.11
N PHE A 7 -13.38 -12.15 -11.36
CA PHE A 7 -13.67 -11.17 -12.41
C PHE A 7 -14.97 -10.38 -12.16
N PRO A 8 -16.13 -11.00 -11.88
CA PRO A 8 -17.33 -10.25 -11.55
C PRO A 8 -17.19 -9.49 -10.21
N LEU A 9 -16.46 -10.04 -9.24
CA LEU A 9 -16.18 -9.34 -7.97
C LEU A 9 -15.42 -8.04 -8.22
N ILE A 10 -14.34 -8.09 -9.00
CA ILE A 10 -13.51 -6.93 -9.32
C ILE A 10 -14.24 -5.93 -10.21
N ALA A 11 -15.00 -6.41 -11.20
CA ALA A 11 -15.84 -5.56 -12.02
C ALA A 11 -16.88 -4.80 -11.18
N PHE A 12 -17.54 -5.48 -10.26
CA PHE A 12 -18.48 -4.87 -9.33
C PHE A 12 -17.80 -3.87 -8.40
N TYR A 13 -16.64 -4.23 -7.83
CA TYR A 13 -15.83 -3.34 -7.00
C TYR A 13 -15.46 -2.05 -7.73
N LEU A 14 -14.95 -2.14 -8.96
CA LEU A 14 -14.58 -0.98 -9.77
C LEU A 14 -15.80 -0.11 -10.10
N TYR A 15 -16.91 -0.74 -10.49
CA TYR A 15 -18.17 -0.06 -10.74
C TYR A 15 -18.69 0.67 -9.48
N PHE A 16 -18.62 0.01 -8.32
CA PHE A 16 -19.02 0.60 -7.05
C PHE A 16 -18.16 1.81 -6.69
N VAL A 17 -16.83 1.66 -6.70
CA VAL A 17 -15.90 2.70 -6.24
C VAL A 17 -15.86 3.90 -7.19
N LYS A 18 -15.99 3.69 -8.51
CA LYS A 18 -15.86 4.76 -9.50
C LYS A 18 -17.18 5.40 -9.92
N VAL A 19 -18.30 4.65 -9.88
CA VAL A 19 -19.56 5.11 -10.47
C VAL A 19 -20.69 5.08 -9.45
N LEU A 20 -21.12 3.89 -9.00
CA LEU A 20 -22.34 3.73 -8.22
C LEU A 20 -22.23 4.41 -6.84
N GLY A 21 -21.15 4.14 -6.11
CA GLY A 21 -20.91 4.68 -4.77
C GLY A 21 -20.82 6.20 -4.73
N PRO A 22 -19.94 6.85 -5.53
CA PRO A 22 -19.87 8.31 -5.61
C PRO A 22 -21.20 8.95 -6.04
N ARG A 23 -21.92 8.36 -7.01
CA ARG A 23 -23.23 8.86 -7.46
C ARG A 23 -24.28 8.77 -6.36
N TRP A 24 -24.32 7.66 -5.63
CA TRP A 24 -25.25 7.43 -4.52
C TRP A 24 -24.96 8.35 -3.33
N MET A 25 -23.68 8.62 -3.06
CA MET A 25 -23.25 9.51 -1.98
C MET A 25 -23.37 11.01 -2.33
N LYS A 26 -23.59 11.38 -3.60
CA LYS A 26 -23.62 12.79 -4.03
C LYS A 26 -24.53 13.66 -3.15
N ASN A 27 -25.76 13.20 -2.91
CA ASN A 27 -26.79 13.93 -2.18
C ASN A 27 -26.97 13.48 -0.72
N ARG A 28 -26.01 12.73 -0.16
CA ARG A 28 -26.08 12.21 1.22
C ARG A 28 -24.97 12.81 2.08
N GLU A 29 -25.18 12.90 3.39
CA GLU A 29 -24.10 13.23 4.32
C GLU A 29 -23.13 12.04 4.47
N PRO A 30 -21.84 12.29 4.80
CA PRO A 30 -20.89 11.22 5.05
C PRO A 30 -21.34 10.38 6.26
N PHE A 31 -21.24 9.06 6.15
CA PHE A 31 -21.66 8.16 7.24
C PHE A 31 -20.69 8.22 8.43
N GLU A 32 -21.24 8.33 9.64
CA GLU A 32 -20.51 8.25 10.92
C GLU A 32 -20.26 6.80 11.35
N ILE A 33 -19.51 6.05 10.54
CA ILE A 33 -19.19 4.62 10.75
C ILE A 33 -17.82 4.40 11.41
N THR A 34 -17.38 5.34 12.24
CA THR A 34 -16.03 5.31 12.83
C THR A 34 -15.80 4.07 13.71
N ASN A 35 -16.80 3.63 14.48
CA ASN A 35 -16.70 2.41 15.30
C ASN A 35 -16.62 1.14 14.47
N LEU A 36 -17.35 1.07 13.36
CA LEU A 36 -17.26 -0.04 12.42
C LEU A 36 -15.85 -0.13 11.81
N ILE A 37 -15.28 1.01 11.39
CA ILE A 37 -13.92 1.07 10.85
C ILE A 37 -12.88 0.70 11.91
N ARG A 38 -13.06 1.10 13.17
CA ARG A 38 -12.20 0.67 14.28
C ARG A 38 -12.19 -0.84 14.44
N PHE A 39 -13.38 -1.44 14.53
CA PHE A 39 -13.53 -2.89 14.66
C PHE A 39 -12.92 -3.61 13.46
N TYR A 40 -13.22 -3.16 12.25
CA TYR A 40 -12.66 -3.70 11.02
C TYR A 40 -11.13 -3.64 11.01
N ASN A 41 -10.52 -2.47 11.29
CA ASN A 41 -9.06 -2.34 11.30
C ASN A 41 -8.41 -3.27 12.35
N LEU A 42 -9.02 -3.40 13.53
CA LEU A 42 -8.54 -4.30 14.58
C LEU A 42 -8.68 -5.77 14.16
N ALA A 43 -9.80 -6.14 13.53
CA ALA A 43 -9.98 -7.48 12.97
C ALA A 43 -8.92 -7.78 11.90
N MET A 44 -8.64 -6.82 11.01
CA MET A 44 -7.60 -6.95 9.99
C MET A 44 -6.20 -7.11 10.59
N VAL A 45 -5.88 -6.41 11.69
CA VAL A 45 -4.64 -6.64 12.47
C VAL A 45 -4.56 -8.10 12.92
N VAL A 46 -5.61 -8.61 13.58
CA VAL A 46 -5.64 -9.99 14.11
C VAL A 46 -5.54 -11.02 12.99
N LEU A 47 -6.29 -10.83 11.90
CA LEU A 47 -6.30 -11.75 10.76
C LEU A 47 -4.94 -11.81 10.06
N ASN A 48 -4.30 -10.66 9.81
CA ASN A 48 -2.97 -10.62 9.18
C ASN A 48 -1.89 -11.15 10.15
N ALA A 49 -2.00 -10.90 11.45
CA ALA A 49 -1.05 -11.42 12.44
C ALA A 49 -1.15 -12.95 12.56
N LYS A 50 -2.37 -13.48 12.61
CA LYS A 50 -2.62 -14.93 12.61
C LYS A 50 -2.06 -15.58 11.33
N PHE A 51 -2.35 -14.99 10.16
CA PHE A 51 -1.83 -15.50 8.90
C PHE A 51 -0.31 -15.48 8.85
N CYS A 52 0.32 -14.38 9.27
CA CYS A 52 1.78 -14.27 9.37
C CYS A 52 2.38 -15.36 10.27
N TYR A 53 1.78 -15.59 11.44
CA TYR A 53 2.23 -16.65 12.36
C TYR A 53 2.12 -18.05 11.73
N ILE A 54 1.00 -18.35 11.06
CA ILE A 54 0.78 -19.64 10.41
C ILE A 54 1.84 -19.87 9.33
N VAL A 55 2.02 -18.92 8.40
CA VAL A 55 2.99 -19.07 7.31
C VAL A 55 4.40 -19.22 7.87
N LEU A 56 4.82 -18.39 8.84
CA LEU A 56 6.14 -18.51 9.47
C LEU A 56 6.33 -19.87 10.16
N LYS A 57 5.29 -20.39 10.83
CA LYS A 57 5.31 -21.68 11.51
C LYS A 57 5.49 -22.85 10.54
N GLU A 58 4.77 -22.82 9.44
CA GLU A 58 4.77 -23.86 8.41
C GLU A 58 6.02 -23.83 7.54
N THR A 59 6.65 -22.66 7.38
CA THR A 59 7.78 -22.50 6.44
C THR A 59 9.15 -22.41 7.14
N TYR A 60 9.35 -21.46 8.07
CA TYR A 60 10.69 -21.06 8.53
C TYR A 60 10.99 -21.31 10.02
N LEU A 61 9.98 -21.55 10.85
CA LEU A 61 10.18 -21.92 12.25
C LEU A 61 10.56 -23.41 12.37
N PRO A 62 10.93 -23.93 13.56
CA PRO A 62 11.48 -25.29 13.70
C PRO A 62 10.62 -26.44 13.16
N SER A 63 9.32 -26.22 12.95
CA SER A 63 8.39 -27.16 12.30
C SER A 63 8.37 -27.07 10.77
N GLY A 64 9.01 -26.05 10.19
CA GLY A 64 8.94 -25.72 8.78
C GLY A 64 10.02 -26.38 7.94
N ARG A 65 9.72 -26.57 6.66
CA ARG A 65 10.55 -27.31 5.69
C ARG A 65 11.22 -26.41 4.65
N TYR A 66 11.03 -25.09 4.73
CA TYR A 66 11.41 -24.20 3.65
C TYR A 66 12.84 -23.67 3.82
N SER A 67 13.58 -23.66 2.72
CA SER A 67 14.82 -22.90 2.64
C SER A 67 14.51 -21.42 2.42
N LEU A 68 15.12 -20.55 3.24
CA LEU A 68 15.07 -19.10 3.01
C LEU A 68 15.76 -18.67 1.71
N TRP A 69 16.65 -19.51 1.17
CA TRP A 69 17.45 -19.20 0.00
C TRP A 69 16.71 -19.52 -1.30
N CYS A 70 16.35 -20.80 -1.50
CA CYS A 70 15.67 -21.26 -2.71
C CYS A 70 14.71 -22.39 -2.35
N GLN A 71 13.42 -22.17 -2.61
CA GLN A 71 12.36 -23.14 -2.41
C GLN A 71 11.57 -23.34 -3.71
N GLY A 72 11.60 -24.57 -4.22
CA GLY A 72 10.82 -25.01 -5.37
C GLY A 72 9.36 -25.31 -5.05
N ILE A 73 8.63 -25.72 -6.08
CA ILE A 73 7.28 -26.31 -5.95
C ILE A 73 7.47 -27.82 -5.95
N THR A 74 7.02 -28.49 -4.90
CA THR A 74 7.19 -29.94 -4.76
C THR A 74 6.14 -30.70 -5.56
N GLY A 75 4.92 -30.14 -5.69
CA GLY A 75 3.84 -30.71 -6.50
C GLY A 75 3.22 -31.99 -5.93
N TYR A 76 3.65 -32.43 -4.75
CA TYR A 76 3.09 -33.59 -4.05
C TYR A 76 2.00 -33.12 -3.09
N MET A 77 0.76 -33.59 -3.31
CA MET A 77 -0.35 -33.35 -2.39
C MET A 77 -0.17 -34.20 -1.13
N ASP A 78 0.61 -33.70 -0.17
CA ASP A 78 0.65 -34.21 1.20
C ASP A 78 -0.29 -33.40 2.10
N GLU A 79 -0.47 -33.86 3.35
CA GLU A 79 -1.32 -33.19 4.34
C GLU A 79 -0.90 -31.72 4.51
N HIS A 80 0.41 -31.45 4.46
CA HIS A 80 0.98 -30.11 4.60
C HIS A 80 0.59 -29.19 3.44
N LEU A 81 0.68 -29.63 2.19
CA LEU A 81 0.27 -28.86 1.03
C LEU A 81 -1.25 -28.58 1.03
N GLU A 82 -2.05 -29.49 1.56
CA GLU A 82 -3.49 -29.25 1.75
C GLU A 82 -3.75 -28.14 2.78
N GLU A 83 -2.97 -28.11 3.88
CA GLU A 83 -3.02 -27.02 4.86
C GLU A 83 -2.58 -25.68 4.25
N GLU A 84 -1.47 -25.67 3.52
CA GLU A 84 -0.97 -24.48 2.82
C GLU A 84 -2.00 -23.94 1.82
N TYR A 85 -2.64 -24.83 1.06
CA TYR A 85 -3.69 -24.45 0.11
C TYR A 85 -4.91 -23.85 0.81
N ARG A 86 -5.35 -24.46 1.92
CA ARG A 86 -6.44 -23.93 2.76
C ARG A 86 -6.08 -22.57 3.36
N ASN A 87 -4.85 -22.40 3.80
CA ASN A 87 -4.30 -21.13 4.29
C ASN A 87 -4.20 -20.09 3.17
N GLY A 88 -3.87 -20.49 1.95
CA GLY A 88 -3.89 -19.64 0.75
C GLY A 88 -5.28 -19.10 0.42
N TRP A 89 -6.32 -19.93 0.54
CA TRP A 89 -7.71 -19.47 0.39
C TRP A 89 -8.15 -18.53 1.50
N TRP A 90 -7.73 -18.79 2.74
CA TRP A 90 -7.91 -17.83 3.84
C TRP A 90 -7.26 -16.49 3.47
N TYR A 91 -6.02 -16.51 2.98
CA TYR A 91 -5.30 -15.30 2.59
C TYR A 91 -6.03 -14.50 1.52
N ILE A 92 -6.56 -15.17 0.49
CA ILE A 92 -7.41 -14.52 -0.53
C ILE A 92 -8.60 -13.83 0.13
N ALA A 93 -9.29 -14.50 1.05
CA ALA A 93 -10.43 -13.90 1.74
C ALA A 93 -10.04 -12.64 2.53
N VAL A 94 -8.90 -12.65 3.22
CA VAL A 94 -8.35 -11.46 3.91
C VAL A 94 -8.01 -10.36 2.90
N ARG A 95 -7.37 -10.68 1.78
CA ARG A 95 -7.02 -9.70 0.73
C ARG A 95 -8.24 -9.13 0.03
N TYR A 96 -9.35 -9.87 -0.04
CA TYR A 96 -10.62 -9.34 -0.54
C TYR A 96 -11.34 -8.49 0.50
N ALA A 97 -11.15 -8.77 1.80
CA ALA A 97 -11.61 -7.87 2.85
C ALA A 97 -10.93 -6.49 2.74
N ASP A 98 -9.65 -6.41 2.31
CA ASP A 98 -8.95 -5.13 2.06
C ASP A 98 -9.72 -4.22 1.08
N LEU A 99 -10.54 -4.77 0.16
CA LEU A 99 -11.36 -3.98 -0.77
C LEU A 99 -12.38 -3.10 -0.02
N LEU A 100 -12.79 -3.49 1.18
CA LEU A 100 -13.71 -2.71 2.03
C LEU A 100 -13.10 -1.37 2.46
N ASP A 101 -11.77 -1.22 2.44
CA ASP A 101 -11.11 0.07 2.72
C ASP A 101 -11.62 1.17 1.78
N THR A 102 -11.69 0.87 0.48
CA THR A 102 -12.27 1.83 -0.49
C THR A 102 -13.74 2.06 -0.27
N VAL A 103 -14.50 1.03 0.12
CA VAL A 103 -15.93 1.16 0.39
C VAL A 103 -16.12 2.14 1.54
N PHE A 104 -15.34 2.02 2.62
CA PHE A 104 -15.36 2.98 3.72
C PHE A 104 -14.95 4.38 3.28
N PHE A 105 -13.97 4.54 2.39
CA PHE A 105 -13.61 5.85 1.84
C PHE A 105 -14.75 6.49 1.05
N VAL A 106 -15.48 5.71 0.24
CA VAL A 106 -16.66 6.18 -0.50
C VAL A 106 -17.76 6.61 0.47
N LEU A 107 -18.10 5.75 1.45
CA LEU A 107 -19.16 6.02 2.43
C LEU A 107 -18.87 7.23 3.31
N ARG A 108 -17.59 7.54 3.57
CA ARG A 108 -17.17 8.73 4.33
C ARG A 108 -16.89 9.96 3.47
N LYS A 109 -17.16 9.90 2.15
CA LYS A 109 -16.82 10.95 1.17
C LYS A 109 -15.34 11.36 1.18
N LYS A 110 -14.44 10.43 1.52
CA LYS A 110 -12.98 10.66 1.51
C LYS A 110 -12.37 10.30 0.16
N PHE A 111 -12.91 10.85 -0.92
CA PHE A 111 -12.47 10.54 -2.30
C PHE A 111 -10.99 10.86 -2.57
N ASN A 112 -10.40 11.80 -1.82
CA ASN A 112 -8.96 12.09 -1.88
C ASN A 112 -8.08 10.90 -1.49
N GLN A 113 -8.60 9.92 -0.74
CA GLN A 113 -7.90 8.69 -0.37
C GLN A 113 -8.00 7.62 -1.47
N ILE A 114 -8.99 7.72 -2.37
CA ILE A 114 -9.21 6.81 -3.50
C ILE A 114 -8.34 7.24 -4.69
N THR A 115 -7.03 7.13 -4.49
CA THR A 115 -6.04 7.47 -5.52
C THR A 115 -6.01 6.44 -6.64
N HIS A 116 -5.49 6.82 -7.82
CA HIS A 116 -5.24 5.86 -8.90
C HIS A 116 -4.33 4.72 -8.44
N LEU A 117 -3.28 5.04 -7.67
CA LEU A 117 -2.40 4.06 -7.03
C LEU A 117 -3.22 3.01 -6.27
N HIS A 118 -4.07 3.47 -5.36
CA HIS A 118 -4.81 2.59 -4.48
C HIS A 118 -5.74 1.66 -5.27
N VAL A 119 -6.54 2.19 -6.19
CA VAL A 119 -7.48 1.37 -6.98
C VAL A 119 -6.75 0.37 -7.88
N ILE A 120 -5.70 0.80 -8.58
CA ILE A 120 -4.90 -0.08 -9.46
C ILE A 120 -4.23 -1.18 -8.64
N HIS A 121 -3.60 -0.82 -7.52
CA HIS A 121 -2.96 -1.76 -6.61
C HIS A 121 -3.94 -2.83 -6.10
N HIS A 122 -5.06 -2.43 -5.51
CA HIS A 122 -6.04 -3.38 -4.95
C HIS A 122 -6.66 -4.27 -6.03
N THR A 123 -6.84 -3.76 -7.24
CA THR A 123 -7.33 -4.56 -8.39
C THR A 123 -6.30 -5.62 -8.80
N ILE A 124 -5.05 -5.22 -8.99
CA ILE A 124 -3.96 -6.12 -9.42
C ILE A 124 -3.69 -7.17 -8.33
N VAL A 125 -3.57 -6.75 -7.07
CA VAL A 125 -3.32 -7.67 -5.95
C VAL A 125 -4.43 -8.70 -5.82
N ALA A 126 -5.69 -8.30 -5.95
CA ALA A 126 -6.81 -9.24 -5.82
C ALA A 126 -6.84 -10.32 -6.93
N VAL A 127 -6.49 -9.95 -8.16
CA VAL A 127 -6.34 -10.91 -9.27
C VAL A 127 -5.10 -11.78 -9.08
N ASN A 128 -3.98 -11.18 -8.63
CA ASN A 128 -2.73 -11.90 -8.42
C ASN A 128 -2.85 -12.92 -7.28
N CYS A 129 -3.43 -12.58 -6.13
CA CYS A 129 -3.58 -13.52 -5.03
C CYS A 129 -4.37 -14.76 -5.45
N TRP A 130 -5.41 -14.58 -6.26
CA TRP A 130 -6.17 -15.68 -6.85
C TRP A 130 -5.32 -16.53 -7.81
N PHE A 131 -4.59 -15.90 -8.73
CA PHE A 131 -3.70 -16.59 -9.66
C PHE A 131 -2.63 -17.41 -8.92
N TRP A 132 -1.95 -16.81 -7.95
CA TRP A 132 -0.86 -17.44 -7.23
C TRP A 132 -1.32 -18.64 -6.39
N VAL A 133 -2.43 -18.55 -5.66
CA VAL A 133 -2.94 -19.71 -4.90
C VAL A 133 -3.38 -20.86 -5.80
N LEU A 134 -3.86 -20.57 -7.02
CA LEU A 134 -4.26 -21.61 -7.96
C LEU A 134 -3.09 -22.32 -8.64
N TYR A 135 -2.04 -21.57 -9.01
CA TYR A 135 -0.96 -22.09 -9.86
C TYR A 135 0.36 -22.33 -9.13
N ALA A 136 0.59 -21.70 -7.98
CA ALA A 136 1.78 -21.86 -7.15
C ALA A 136 1.47 -21.52 -5.68
N PRO A 137 0.72 -22.38 -4.97
CA PRO A 137 0.38 -22.18 -3.56
C PRO A 137 1.59 -22.28 -2.63
N GLU A 138 2.64 -22.99 -3.05
CA GLU A 138 3.86 -23.25 -2.28
C GLU A 138 5.11 -22.62 -2.93
N GLY A 139 6.22 -22.62 -2.18
CA GLY A 139 7.55 -22.32 -2.72
C GLY A 139 8.10 -20.92 -2.42
N GLN A 140 8.94 -20.40 -3.33
CA GLN A 140 9.66 -19.13 -3.17
C GLN A 140 8.79 -17.92 -2.73
N PRO A 141 7.52 -17.76 -3.15
CA PRO A 141 6.70 -16.61 -2.73
C PRO A 141 6.41 -16.53 -1.22
N ALA A 142 6.56 -17.62 -0.46
CA ALA A 142 6.17 -17.69 0.95
C ALA A 142 6.82 -16.61 1.84
N LEU A 143 8.08 -16.26 1.59
CA LEU A 143 8.76 -15.17 2.32
C LEU A 143 8.06 -13.83 2.06
N GLY A 144 7.71 -13.58 0.80
CA GLY A 144 6.96 -12.40 0.39
C GLY A 144 5.61 -12.29 1.06
N LEU A 145 4.87 -13.40 1.13
CA LEU A 145 3.58 -13.46 1.82
C LEU A 145 3.73 -13.16 3.32
N SER A 146 4.76 -13.72 3.96
CA SER A 146 5.05 -13.50 5.37
C SER A 146 5.35 -12.03 5.67
N ILE A 147 6.25 -11.42 4.88
CA ILE A 147 6.59 -10.01 5.02
C ILE A 147 5.39 -9.12 4.71
N ASN A 148 4.61 -9.43 3.66
CA ASN A 148 3.42 -8.68 3.32
C ASN A 148 2.38 -8.70 4.45
N ALA A 149 2.10 -9.88 5.01
CA ALA A 149 1.19 -10.02 6.14
C ALA A 149 1.66 -9.20 7.35
N PHE A 150 2.96 -9.24 7.66
CA PHE A 150 3.55 -8.41 8.70
C PHE A 150 3.40 -6.90 8.42
N VAL A 151 3.68 -6.44 7.20
CA VAL A 151 3.50 -5.04 6.82
C VAL A 151 2.03 -4.62 6.92
N HIS A 152 1.09 -5.52 6.56
CA HIS A 152 -0.34 -5.26 6.73
C HIS A 152 -0.77 -5.19 8.19
N VAL A 153 -0.16 -5.97 9.11
CA VAL A 153 -0.38 -5.80 10.56
C VAL A 153 -0.01 -4.37 10.98
N VAL A 154 1.18 -3.90 10.59
CA VAL A 154 1.66 -2.56 10.94
C VAL A 154 0.80 -1.47 10.28
N MET A 155 0.37 -1.67 9.03
CA MET A 155 -0.47 -0.74 8.29
C MET A 155 -1.88 -0.61 8.91
N TYR A 156 -2.55 -1.73 9.19
CA TYR A 156 -3.87 -1.72 9.81
C TYR A 156 -3.82 -1.23 11.26
N MET A 157 -2.74 -1.49 11.98
CA MET A 157 -2.50 -0.87 13.29
C MET A 157 -2.42 0.66 13.17
N TYR A 158 -1.69 1.17 12.18
CA TYR A 158 -1.66 2.62 11.91
C TYR A 158 -3.06 3.17 11.60
N TYR A 159 -3.84 2.49 10.76
CA TYR A 159 -5.21 2.91 10.43
C TYR A 159 -6.15 2.86 11.65
N PHE A 160 -6.04 1.84 12.49
CA PHE A 160 -6.77 1.77 13.75
C PHE A 160 -6.43 2.97 14.65
N LEU A 161 -5.15 3.23 14.91
CA LEU A 161 -4.73 4.37 15.73
C LEU A 161 -5.18 5.72 15.15
N ALA A 162 -5.19 5.86 13.82
CA ALA A 162 -5.68 7.06 13.15
C ALA A 162 -7.18 7.33 13.39
N THR A 163 -7.97 6.30 13.75
CA THR A 163 -9.41 6.44 14.04
C THR A 163 -9.72 6.80 15.50
N LEU A 164 -8.71 6.85 16.38
CA LEU A 164 -8.86 7.24 17.79
C LEU A 164 -8.91 8.77 17.99
N GLY A 165 -8.84 9.54 16.90
CA GLY A 165 -9.05 10.98 16.89
C GLY A 165 -7.77 11.82 17.00
N PRO A 166 -7.90 13.15 17.10
CA PRO A 166 -6.77 14.08 17.05
C PRO A 166 -5.74 13.89 18.17
N SER A 167 -6.20 13.40 19.34
CA SER A 167 -5.35 13.11 20.50
C SER A 167 -4.29 12.05 20.21
N VAL A 168 -4.60 11.07 19.36
CA VAL A 168 -3.67 10.00 18.95
C VAL A 168 -2.97 10.34 17.64
N GLN A 169 -3.67 10.97 16.69
CA GLN A 169 -3.11 11.32 15.37
C GLN A 169 -1.83 12.16 15.45
N LYS A 170 -1.68 13.01 16.47
CA LYS A 170 -0.45 13.80 16.69
C LYS A 170 0.80 12.94 16.90
N TYR A 171 0.64 11.71 17.41
CA TYR A 171 1.74 10.77 17.62
C TYR A 171 2.04 9.90 16.39
N LEU A 172 1.26 10.00 15.31
CA LEU A 172 1.39 9.21 14.08
C LEU A 172 2.36 9.83 13.07
N TRP A 173 3.47 10.39 13.56
CA TRP A 173 4.53 11.00 12.74
C TRP A 173 5.25 9.99 11.83
N TRP A 174 5.14 8.69 12.15
CA TRP A 174 5.85 7.62 11.49
C TRP A 174 5.18 7.10 10.20
N LYS A 175 4.15 7.78 9.69
CA LYS A 175 3.47 7.46 8.41
C LYS A 175 4.45 7.30 7.24
N LYS A 176 5.49 8.15 7.19
CA LYS A 176 6.52 8.07 6.16
C LYS A 176 7.30 6.75 6.22
N TYR A 177 7.67 6.32 7.42
CA TYR A 177 8.39 5.06 7.64
C TYR A 177 7.52 3.85 7.28
N LEU A 178 6.20 3.91 7.48
CA LEU A 178 5.28 2.89 6.97
C LEU A 178 5.36 2.77 5.45
N THR A 179 5.38 3.90 4.73
CA THR A 179 5.53 3.89 3.26
C THR A 179 6.90 3.36 2.84
N THR A 180 7.96 3.73 3.57
CA THR A 180 9.31 3.19 3.33
C THR A 180 9.36 1.69 3.57
N LEU A 181 8.73 1.19 4.63
CA LEU A 181 8.62 -0.24 4.94
C LEU A 181 7.91 -0.99 3.79
N GLN A 182 6.84 -0.39 3.25
CA GLN A 182 6.12 -0.92 2.09
C GLN A 182 6.97 -0.96 0.81
N ILE A 183 7.89 0.00 0.62
CA ILE A 183 8.82 -0.03 -0.52
C ILE A 183 9.89 -1.10 -0.31
N VAL A 184 10.46 -1.18 0.90
CA VAL A 184 11.50 -2.15 1.25
C VAL A 184 10.98 -3.60 1.10
N GLN A 185 9.74 -3.91 1.50
CA GLN A 185 9.17 -5.25 1.27
C GLN A 185 9.16 -5.64 -0.21
N PHE A 186 8.85 -4.71 -1.13
CA PHE A 186 8.77 -5.00 -2.56
C PHE A 186 10.17 -5.22 -3.14
N VAL A 187 11.17 -4.48 -2.67
CA VAL A 187 12.57 -4.70 -3.06
C VAL A 187 13.06 -6.06 -2.56
N ILE A 188 12.80 -6.41 -1.29
CA ILE A 188 13.16 -7.72 -0.73
C ILE A 188 12.47 -8.84 -1.52
N PHE A 189 11.18 -8.70 -1.81
CA PHE A 189 10.43 -9.68 -2.58
C PHE A 189 10.99 -9.84 -4.00
N LEU A 190 11.31 -8.74 -4.68
CA LEU A 190 11.90 -8.76 -6.03
C LEU A 190 13.24 -9.50 -6.06
N VAL A 191 14.11 -9.24 -5.07
CA VAL A 191 15.41 -9.90 -4.97
C VAL A 191 15.23 -11.39 -4.64
N HIS A 192 14.41 -11.71 -3.63
CA HIS A 192 14.16 -13.08 -3.20
C HIS A 192 13.52 -13.95 -4.29
N MET A 193 12.52 -13.42 -4.99
CA MET A 193 11.89 -14.10 -6.14
C MET A 193 12.84 -14.28 -7.32
N SER A 194 13.91 -13.48 -7.42
CA SER A 194 14.90 -13.61 -8.49
C SER A 194 15.99 -14.65 -8.19
N ILE A 195 16.14 -15.12 -6.95
CA ILE A 195 17.16 -16.12 -6.58
C ILE A 195 17.03 -17.40 -7.43
N PRO A 196 15.83 -17.97 -7.67
CA PRO A 196 15.70 -19.19 -8.47
C PRO A 196 16.01 -19.01 -9.98
N LEU A 197 16.30 -17.79 -10.45
CA LEU A 197 16.86 -17.56 -11.79
C LEU A 197 18.34 -17.93 -11.86
N PHE A 198 19.04 -17.85 -10.73
CA PHE A 198 20.48 -18.10 -10.62
C PHE A 198 20.81 -19.42 -9.92
N VAL A 199 19.89 -19.93 -9.10
CA VAL A 199 20.02 -21.19 -8.38
C VAL A 199 18.84 -22.08 -8.75
N ASP A 200 19.11 -23.28 -9.28
CA ASP A 200 18.02 -24.20 -9.62
C ASP A 200 17.53 -24.92 -8.35
N CYS A 201 16.31 -24.60 -7.95
CA CYS A 201 15.57 -25.35 -6.92
C CYS A 201 14.25 -25.91 -7.45
N GLY A 202 14.07 -26.00 -8.77
CA GLY A 202 12.83 -26.52 -9.37
C GLY A 202 11.64 -25.55 -9.35
N PHE A 203 11.87 -24.27 -9.06
CA PHE A 203 10.83 -23.24 -9.18
C PHE A 203 10.65 -22.82 -10.66
N PRO A 204 9.42 -22.83 -11.21
CA PRO A 204 9.20 -22.57 -12.64
C PRO A 204 9.55 -21.12 -13.03
N ARG A 205 10.48 -20.97 -13.99
CA ARG A 205 11.02 -19.67 -14.43
C ARG A 205 9.97 -18.70 -14.96
N HIS A 206 8.94 -19.20 -15.64
CA HIS A 206 7.86 -18.35 -16.17
C HIS A 206 7.08 -17.65 -15.04
N LEU A 207 6.85 -18.32 -13.91
CA LEU A 207 6.21 -17.71 -12.75
C LEU A 207 7.09 -16.63 -12.12
N ILE A 208 8.42 -16.81 -12.12
CA ILE A 208 9.35 -15.78 -11.63
C ILE A 208 9.22 -14.49 -12.44
N HIS A 209 9.23 -14.59 -13.78
CA HIS A 209 9.09 -13.41 -14.64
C HIS A 209 7.75 -12.69 -14.41
N VAL A 210 6.65 -13.44 -14.25
CA VAL A 210 5.34 -12.87 -13.92
C VAL A 210 5.37 -12.16 -12.57
N ALA A 211 5.91 -12.79 -11.51
CA ALA A 211 6.02 -12.19 -10.18
C ALA A 211 6.86 -10.90 -10.19
N ASN A 212 8.01 -10.94 -10.85
CA ASN A 212 8.91 -9.79 -10.92
C ASN A 212 8.31 -8.64 -11.73
N ALA A 213 7.67 -8.92 -12.87
CA ALA A 213 7.00 -7.89 -13.67
C ALA A 213 5.88 -7.19 -12.86
N GLN A 214 5.07 -7.97 -12.14
CA GLN A 214 4.03 -7.45 -11.25
C GLN A 214 4.61 -6.62 -10.11
N THR A 215 5.68 -7.10 -9.48
CA THR A 215 6.35 -6.42 -8.36
C THR A 215 6.96 -5.09 -8.81
N VAL A 216 7.60 -5.05 -9.98
CA VAL A 216 8.16 -3.82 -10.55
C VAL A 216 7.06 -2.79 -10.80
N LEU A 217 5.93 -3.19 -11.39
CA LEU A 217 4.80 -2.30 -11.63
C LEU A 217 4.29 -1.66 -10.33
N VAL A 218 4.05 -2.47 -9.30
CA VAL A 218 3.58 -1.99 -7.99
C VAL A 218 4.64 -1.13 -7.31
N LEU A 219 5.92 -1.53 -7.35
CA LEU A 219 7.02 -0.77 -6.80
C LEU A 219 7.13 0.62 -7.44
N SER A 220 7.07 0.72 -8.78
CA SER A 220 7.08 2.01 -9.49
C SER A 220 5.95 2.92 -9.05
N LEU A 221 4.75 2.35 -8.86
CA LEU A 221 3.58 3.05 -8.38
C LEU A 221 3.76 3.61 -6.95
N PHE A 222 4.34 2.82 -6.03
CA PHE A 222 4.66 3.27 -4.67
C PHE A 222 5.80 4.30 -4.61
N VAL A 223 6.85 4.12 -5.40
CA VAL A 223 7.96 5.08 -5.50
C VAL A 223 7.46 6.42 -6.03
N ASN A 224 6.63 6.42 -7.07
CA ASN A 224 6.01 7.64 -7.59
C ASN A 224 5.16 8.36 -6.51
N PHE A 225 4.37 7.61 -5.74
CA PHE A 225 3.61 8.17 -4.63
C PHE A 225 4.51 8.76 -3.54
N TYR A 226 5.60 8.08 -3.19
CA TYR A 226 6.55 8.55 -2.19
C TYR A 226 7.22 9.87 -2.62
N ILE A 227 7.71 9.93 -3.86
CA ILE A 227 8.33 11.14 -4.42
C ILE A 227 7.32 12.29 -4.42
N LYS A 228 6.09 12.06 -4.91
CA LYS A 228 5.06 13.09 -4.98
C LYS A 228 4.63 13.60 -3.60
N SER A 229 4.50 12.71 -2.61
CA SER A 229 3.90 13.04 -1.31
C SER A 229 4.92 13.54 -0.29
N TYR A 230 6.18 13.11 -0.36
CA TYR A 230 7.18 13.41 0.67
C TYR A 230 8.36 14.24 0.16
N THR A 231 8.79 14.05 -1.09
CA THR A 231 9.91 14.82 -1.66
C THR A 231 9.40 16.15 -2.22
N ARG A 232 8.46 16.08 -3.17
CA ARG A 232 7.98 17.28 -3.87
C ARG A 232 7.16 18.22 -3.00
N GLU A 233 6.39 17.69 -2.05
CA GLU A 233 5.66 18.52 -1.08
C GLU A 233 6.61 19.28 -0.14
N LYS A 234 7.71 18.65 0.26
CA LYS A 234 8.75 19.29 1.09
C LYS A 234 9.42 20.43 0.33
N GLU A 235 9.76 20.21 -0.95
CA GLU A 235 10.33 21.23 -1.83
C GLU A 235 9.36 22.41 -2.05
N ASN A 236 8.09 22.13 -2.35
CA ASN A 236 7.06 23.15 -2.51
C ASN A 236 6.87 23.97 -1.22
N THR A 237 6.87 23.31 -0.05
CA THR A 237 6.75 23.98 1.24
C THR A 237 7.95 24.88 1.53
N ALA A 238 9.17 24.40 1.24
CA ALA A 238 10.39 25.19 1.38
C ALA A 238 10.37 26.42 0.45
N MET A 239 9.94 26.23 -0.80
CA MET A 239 9.83 27.31 -1.78
C MET A 239 8.79 28.36 -1.38
N ARG A 240 7.61 27.95 -0.89
CA ARG A 240 6.59 28.86 -0.36
C ARG A 240 7.10 29.65 0.85
N ARG A 241 7.85 29.01 1.75
CA ARG A 241 8.48 29.69 2.90
C ARG A 241 9.52 30.72 2.46
N ALA A 242 10.37 30.37 1.49
CA ALA A 242 11.35 31.29 0.92
C ALA A 242 10.67 32.50 0.23
N GLN A 243 9.60 32.27 -0.53
CA GLN A 243 8.81 33.34 -1.16
C GLN A 243 8.11 34.25 -0.14
N ALA A 244 7.60 33.68 0.96
CA ALA A 244 6.99 34.45 2.04
C ALA A 244 8.02 35.33 2.78
N ALA A 245 9.21 34.80 3.05
CA ALA A 245 10.30 35.56 3.65
C ALA A 245 10.76 36.71 2.73
N ALA A 246 10.94 36.45 1.44
CA ALA A 246 11.34 37.48 0.47
C ALA A 246 10.30 38.61 0.32
N LYS A 247 9.00 38.32 0.47
CA LYS A 247 7.95 39.35 0.46
C LYS A 247 7.94 40.19 1.74
N HIS A 248 8.28 39.60 2.88
CA HIS A 248 8.37 40.33 4.15
C HIS A 248 9.58 41.27 4.17
N ASP A 249 10.73 40.85 3.61
CA ASP A 249 11.93 41.69 3.52
C ASP A 249 11.86 42.75 2.40
N GLY A 250 11.00 42.53 1.38
CA GLY A 250 10.72 43.54 0.35
C GLY A 250 9.80 44.67 0.82
N ALA A 251 9.00 44.46 1.87
CA ALA A 251 8.10 45.47 2.43
C ALA A 251 8.77 46.40 3.46
N SER A 252 9.99 46.08 3.89
CA SER A 252 10.74 46.82 4.92
C SER A 252 11.84 47.74 4.38
N ARG A 253 11.98 47.89 3.06
CA ARG A 253 12.84 48.93 2.46
C ARG A 253 12.04 50.24 2.31
N PRO A 254 12.39 51.32 3.02
CA PRO A 254 11.84 52.64 2.72
C PRO A 254 12.36 53.09 1.35
N GLU A 255 11.48 53.63 0.51
CA GLU A 255 11.87 54.38 -0.69
C GLU A 255 12.78 55.54 -0.30
N THR A 256 14.08 55.38 -0.52
CA THR A 256 15.02 56.50 -0.44
C THR A 256 14.78 57.43 -1.62
N SER A 257 14.10 58.54 -1.32
CA SER A 257 14.27 59.89 -1.85
C SER A 257 14.90 60.00 -3.25
N LYS A 258 14.05 60.32 -4.23
CA LYS A 258 14.46 61.06 -5.42
C LYS A 258 14.13 62.53 -5.18
N ASP A 259 15.10 63.29 -4.67
CA ASP A 259 15.02 64.75 -4.73
C ASP A 259 16.30 65.35 -5.32
N SER A 260 16.10 65.90 -6.51
CA SER A 260 16.65 67.16 -7.00
C SER A 260 18.16 67.34 -7.11
N ALA A 261 18.67 67.09 -8.32
CA ALA A 261 19.82 67.81 -8.86
C ALA A 261 19.44 68.37 -10.24
N ASN A 262 18.95 69.61 -10.29
CA ASN A 262 19.11 70.42 -11.49
C ASN A 262 19.22 71.92 -11.19
N GLY A 263 20.44 72.43 -11.33
CA GLY A 263 20.74 73.65 -12.07
C GLY A 263 20.16 74.99 -11.60
N LYS A 264 20.99 75.74 -10.87
CA LYS A 264 21.04 77.21 -10.87
C LYS A 264 20.97 77.81 -12.30
N LYS A 265 20.06 78.77 -12.51
CA LYS A 265 20.22 79.99 -13.33
C LYS A 265 19.51 81.14 -12.60
N LEU A 266 20.26 82.06 -12.01
CA LEU A 266 20.43 83.47 -12.44
C LEU A 266 19.18 84.34 -12.27
N ASN A 267 19.14 85.14 -11.20
CA ASN A 267 19.46 86.58 -11.23
C ASN A 267 19.84 87.04 -9.81
#